data_AF-F6B750-F1
#
_entry.id   AF-F6B750-F1
#
_cell.length_a   1.000
_cell.length_b   1.000
_cell.length_c   1.000
_cell.angle_alpha   90.00
_cell.angle_beta   90.00
_cell.angle_gamma   90.00
#
_symmetry.space_group_name_H-M   'P 1'
#
loop_
_entity.id
_entity.type
_entity.pdbx_description
1 polymer ?
#
loop_
_entity_poly.entity_id
_entity_poly.type
_entity_poly.pdbx_seq_one_letter_code
_entity_poly.pdbx_strand_id
1 'polypeptide(L)'
;MSISDKFSTLIDNLKITNGDTISSRYKAITKRLNTDFWNSSSEISHSRYVGSVGRGTAIRGVSDVDMVMELPSDVYWQHDAYKSNGQSALLQAVKCPLAHKYLYSHGVSFHNQPAGIYLSPPSKVLKS
;
A
#
# COMPACT_ATOMS: atom_id res chain seq x y z
N MET A 1 -30.93 23.82 -13.92
CA MET A 1 -30.19 22.85 -13.07
C MET A 1 -30.48 23.20 -11.61
N SER A 2 -31.17 22.31 -10.92
CA SER A 2 -31.54 22.45 -9.50
C SER A 2 -30.30 22.36 -8.60
N ILE A 3 -30.43 22.72 -7.33
CA ILE A 3 -29.36 22.50 -6.33
C ILE A 3 -29.05 21.00 -6.21
N SER A 4 -30.09 20.15 -6.24
CA SER A 4 -29.92 18.69 -6.24
C SER A 4 -29.08 18.22 -7.43
N ASP A 5 -29.36 18.71 -8.64
CA ASP A 5 -28.64 18.31 -9.85
C ASP A 5 -27.15 18.72 -9.77
N LYS A 6 -26.86 19.88 -9.18
CA LYS A 6 -25.49 20.36 -8.95
C LYS A 6 -24.75 19.48 -7.94
N PHE A 7 -25.41 19.06 -6.86
CA PHE A 7 -24.84 18.15 -5.87
C PHE A 7 -24.60 16.76 -6.45
N SER A 8 -25.54 16.19 -7.20
CA SER A 8 -25.35 14.89 -7.87
C SER A 8 -24.16 14.93 -8.82
N THR A 9 -24.07 15.98 -9.64
CA THR A 9 -22.93 16.18 -10.56
C THR A 9 -21.60 16.28 -9.81
N LEU A 10 -21.57 16.98 -8.66
CA LEU A 10 -20.38 17.07 -7.82
C LEU A 10 -19.96 15.68 -7.31
N ILE A 11 -20.89 14.91 -6.73
CA ILE A 11 -20.59 13.57 -6.19
C ILE A 11 -20.11 12.63 -7.29
N ASP A 12 -20.73 12.67 -8.47
CA ASP A 12 -20.29 11.87 -9.61
C ASP A 12 -18.86 12.21 -10.06
N ASN A 13 -18.50 13.49 -10.07
CA ASN A 13 -17.16 13.96 -10.39
C ASN A 13 -16.10 13.63 -9.32
N LEU A 14 -16.51 13.22 -8.12
CA LEU A 14 -15.63 12.78 -7.05
C LEU A 14 -15.38 11.27 -7.07
N LYS A 15 -16.11 10.49 -7.87
CA LYS A 15 -15.93 9.03 -7.95
C LYS A 15 -14.54 8.66 -8.47
N ILE A 16 -13.94 7.63 -7.88
CA ILE A 16 -12.65 7.07 -8.29
C ILE A 16 -12.79 6.48 -9.70
N THR A 17 -11.93 6.88 -10.61
CA THR A 17 -11.92 6.41 -12.02
C THR A 17 -10.82 5.40 -12.31
N ASN A 18 -9.82 5.29 -11.44
CA ASN A 18 -8.65 4.42 -11.60
C ASN A 18 -8.68 3.20 -10.66
N GLY A 19 -9.87 2.74 -10.26
CA GLY A 19 -10.06 1.63 -9.33
C GLY A 19 -9.40 0.32 -9.77
N ASP A 20 -9.48 -0.01 -11.07
CA ASP A 20 -8.88 -1.24 -11.62
C ASP A 20 -7.35 -1.23 -11.53
N THR A 21 -6.74 -0.07 -11.79
CA THR A 21 -5.28 0.11 -11.66
C THR A 21 -4.84 -0.03 -10.21
N ILE A 22 -5.59 0.57 -9.27
CA ILE A 22 -5.34 0.45 -7.82
C ILE A 22 -5.43 -1.01 -7.40
N SER A 23 -6.51 -1.69 -7.78
CA SER A 23 -6.76 -3.10 -7.47
C SER A 23 -5.67 -4.01 -8.02
N SER A 24 -5.27 -3.82 -9.27
CA SER A 24 -4.23 -4.62 -9.92
C SER A 24 -2.87 -4.46 -9.23
N ARG A 25 -2.48 -3.23 -8.86
CA ARG A 25 -1.22 -2.98 -8.14
C ARG A 25 -1.23 -3.58 -6.75
N TYR A 26 -2.32 -3.37 -6.00
CA TYR A 26 -2.48 -3.90 -4.65
C TYR A 26 -2.38 -5.44 -4.62
N LYS A 27 -3.10 -6.11 -5.53
CA LYS A 27 -3.06 -7.57 -5.66
C LYS A 27 -1.66 -8.07 -5.99
N ALA A 28 -0.96 -7.39 -6.89
CA ALA A 28 0.38 -7.80 -7.29
C ALA A 28 1.43 -7.62 -6.19
N ILE A 29 1.33 -6.54 -5.39
CA ILE A 29 2.18 -6.36 -4.20
C ILE A 29 1.86 -7.42 -3.15
N THR A 30 0.57 -7.64 -2.86
CA THR A 30 0.09 -8.66 -1.90
C THR A 30 0.62 -10.04 -2.27
N LYS A 31 0.43 -10.46 -3.52
CA LYS A 31 0.90 -11.75 -4.02
C LYS A 31 2.40 -11.90 -3.89
N ARG A 32 3.16 -10.86 -4.24
CA ARG A 32 4.62 -10.92 -4.16
C ARG A 32 5.08 -11.16 -2.73
N LEU A 33 4.61 -10.34 -1.79
CA LEU A 33 4.98 -10.47 -0.39
C LEU A 33 4.47 -11.77 0.24
N ASN A 34 3.28 -12.25 -0.15
CA ASN A 34 2.78 -13.56 0.28
C ASN A 34 3.64 -14.70 -0.23
N THR A 35 4.20 -14.60 -1.43
CA THR A 35 5.11 -15.62 -1.96
C THR A 35 6.41 -15.62 -1.17
N ASP A 36 6.94 -14.44 -0.84
CA ASP A 36 8.23 -14.31 -0.16
C ASP A 36 8.16 -14.67 1.35
N PHE A 37 7.05 -14.37 2.04
CA PHE A 37 6.95 -14.51 3.49
C PHE A 37 5.99 -15.61 3.96
N TRP A 38 4.98 -15.95 3.16
CA TRP A 38 3.91 -16.88 3.56
C TRP A 38 3.88 -18.15 2.68
N ASN A 39 4.79 -18.28 1.72
CA ASN A 39 4.77 -19.34 0.70
C ASN A 39 3.38 -19.51 0.04
N SER A 40 2.72 -18.37 -0.22
CA SER A 40 1.34 -18.31 -0.71
C SER A 40 1.24 -17.43 -1.95
N SER A 41 0.41 -17.83 -2.90
CA SER A 41 0.09 -17.04 -4.10
C SER A 41 -1.16 -16.18 -3.94
N SER A 42 -1.71 -16.06 -2.72
CA SER A 42 -2.92 -15.29 -2.45
C SER A 42 -2.71 -13.81 -2.76
N GLU A 43 -3.70 -13.21 -3.45
CA GLU A 43 -3.73 -11.80 -3.83
C GLU A 43 -4.49 -10.93 -2.81
N ILE A 44 -5.03 -11.54 -1.75
CA ILE A 44 -5.93 -10.88 -0.77
C ILE A 44 -5.58 -11.16 0.69
N SER A 45 -4.81 -12.22 0.99
CA SER A 45 -4.46 -12.58 2.37
C SER A 45 -3.30 -11.72 2.88
N HIS A 46 -3.22 -11.52 4.20
CA HIS A 46 -2.13 -10.83 4.89
C HIS A 46 -1.88 -9.39 4.44
N SER A 47 -2.87 -8.79 3.78
CA SER A 47 -2.81 -7.40 3.35
C SER A 47 -4.16 -6.71 3.57
N ARG A 48 -4.13 -5.40 3.79
CA ARG A 48 -5.36 -4.61 3.95
C ARG A 48 -5.21 -3.21 3.36
N TYR A 49 -6.22 -2.77 2.60
CA TYR A 49 -6.35 -1.35 2.25
C TYR A 49 -6.53 -0.51 3.50
N VAL A 50 -5.74 0.55 3.61
CA VAL A 50 -5.86 1.55 4.66
C VAL A 50 -5.88 2.94 4.02
N GLY A 51 -5.74 3.99 4.83
CA GLY A 51 -5.78 5.36 4.30
C GLY A 51 -7.15 5.73 3.73
N SER A 52 -7.16 6.66 2.78
CA SER A 52 -8.38 7.17 2.16
C SER A 52 -9.13 6.10 1.35
N VAL A 53 -8.40 5.22 0.66
CA VAL A 53 -8.97 4.09 -0.10
C VAL A 53 -9.63 3.09 0.86
N GLY A 54 -8.93 2.69 1.93
CA GLY A 54 -9.47 1.75 2.93
C GLY A 54 -10.67 2.29 3.71
N ARG A 55 -10.81 3.62 3.85
CA ARG A 55 -11.96 4.27 4.50
C ARG A 55 -13.10 4.63 3.53
N GLY A 56 -12.93 4.41 2.22
CA GLY A 56 -13.92 4.81 1.22
C GLY A 56 -14.05 6.33 1.04
N THR A 57 -13.03 7.09 1.45
CA THR A 57 -12.99 8.57 1.31
C THR A 57 -12.05 9.04 0.21
N ALA A 58 -11.44 8.11 -0.53
CA ALA A 58 -10.65 8.45 -1.71
C ALA A 58 -11.56 8.96 -2.83
N ILE A 59 -11.12 10.01 -3.51
CA ILE A 59 -11.86 10.66 -4.59
C ILE A 59 -11.13 10.52 -5.93
N ARG A 60 -11.76 11.01 -7.00
CA ARG A 60 -11.21 11.05 -8.36
C ARG A 60 -9.76 11.56 -8.36
N GLY A 61 -8.88 10.81 -9.02
CA GLY A 61 -7.46 11.17 -9.14
C GLY A 61 -6.59 10.71 -7.99
N VAL A 62 -7.09 9.87 -7.07
CA VAL A 62 -6.26 9.26 -6.02
C VAL A 62 -5.06 8.53 -6.64
N SER A 63 -3.87 9.05 -6.36
CA SER A 63 -2.60 8.39 -6.70
C SER A 63 -2.08 7.56 -5.54
N ASP A 64 -2.46 7.96 -4.32
CA ASP A 64 -1.83 7.48 -3.11
C ASP A 64 -2.67 6.37 -2.47
N VAL A 65 -2.15 5.15 -2.55
CA VAL A 65 -2.80 3.94 -2.02
C VAL A 65 -1.99 3.44 -0.85
N ASP A 66 -2.57 3.53 0.33
CA ASP A 66 -1.96 3.01 1.55
C ASP A 66 -2.38 1.56 1.80
N MET A 67 -1.40 0.72 2.18
CA MET A 67 -1.66 -0.68 2.52
C MET A 67 -0.87 -1.11 3.76
N VAL A 68 -1.48 -1.95 4.59
CA VAL A 68 -0.80 -2.67 5.67
C VAL A 68 -0.55 -4.10 5.21
N MET A 69 0.66 -4.59 5.46
CA MET A 69 1.05 -5.98 5.26
C MET A 69 1.36 -6.63 6.60
N GLU A 70 0.74 -7.78 6.83
CA GLU A 70 1.02 -8.66 7.95
C GLU A 70 2.20 -9.58 7.59
N LEU A 71 3.18 -9.65 8.48
CA LEU A 71 4.34 -10.53 8.35
C LEU A 71 4.23 -11.67 9.37
N PRO A 72 4.84 -12.84 9.09
CA PRO A 72 4.97 -13.90 10.08
C PRO A 72 5.69 -13.38 11.33
N SER A 73 5.25 -13.85 12.50
CA SER A 73 5.84 -13.47 13.79
C SER A 73 7.34 -13.72 13.85
N ASP A 74 7.79 -14.80 13.21
CA ASP A 74 9.20 -15.22 13.23
C ASP A 74 10.10 -14.21 12.51
N VAL A 75 9.58 -13.55 11.47
CA VAL A 75 10.29 -12.46 10.77
C VAL A 75 10.49 -11.28 11.71
N TYR A 76 9.47 -10.93 12.51
CA TYR A 76 9.59 -9.88 13.52
C TYR A 76 10.64 -10.24 14.56
N TRP A 77 10.56 -11.42 15.18
CA TRP A 77 11.49 -11.85 16.22
C TRP A 77 12.94 -11.95 15.72
N GLN A 78 13.15 -12.42 14.48
CA GLN A 78 14.47 -12.46 13.86
C GLN A 78 15.11 -11.07 13.82
N HIS A 79 14.35 -10.05 13.41
CA HIS A 79 14.86 -8.69 13.25
C HIS A 79 14.92 -7.92 14.56
N ASP A 80 14.01 -8.20 15.50
CA ASP A 80 14.02 -7.62 16.85
C ASP A 80 15.24 -8.07 17.67
N ALA A 81 15.71 -9.31 17.44
CA ALA A 81 16.92 -9.84 18.07
C ALA A 81 18.23 -9.14 17.66
N TYR A 82 18.19 -8.23 16.68
CA TYR A 82 19.39 -7.53 16.21
C TYR A 82 19.82 -6.47 17.23
N LYS A 83 21.10 -6.49 17.64
CA LYS A 83 21.67 -5.52 18.60
C LYS A 83 21.57 -4.07 18.13
N SER A 84 21.51 -3.84 16.82
CA SER A 84 21.30 -2.53 16.20
C SER A 84 20.72 -2.71 14.79
N ASN A 85 20.04 -1.69 14.28
CA ASN A 85 19.52 -1.63 12.90
C ASN A 85 18.49 -2.70 12.49
N GLY A 86 17.93 -3.49 13.42
CA GLY A 86 16.93 -4.53 13.13
C GLY A 86 15.73 -4.03 12.34
N GLN A 87 15.21 -2.86 12.72
CA GLN A 87 14.08 -2.22 12.04
C GLN A 87 14.42 -1.77 10.61
N SER A 88 15.62 -1.22 10.40
CA SER A 88 16.09 -0.85 9.07
C SER A 88 16.33 -2.08 8.19
N ALA A 89 16.85 -3.17 8.77
CA ALA A 89 17.04 -4.44 8.10
C ALA A 89 15.70 -5.07 7.68
N LEU A 90 14.67 -4.99 8.54
CA LEU A 90 13.32 -5.47 8.23
C LEU A 90 12.72 -4.71 7.04
N LEU A 91 12.84 -3.37 7.05
CA LEU A 91 12.39 -2.55 5.94
C LEU A 91 13.13 -2.87 4.64
N GLN A 92 14.43 -3.19 4.70
CA GLN A 92 15.20 -3.62 3.53
C GLN A 92 14.77 -5.00 3.03
N ALA A 93 14.51 -5.95 3.93
CA ALA A 93 14.02 -7.29 3.60
C ALA A 93 12.68 -7.25 2.86
N VAL A 94 11.80 -6.31 3.20
CA VAL A 94 10.50 -6.13 2.52
C VAL A 94 10.61 -5.28 1.25
N LYS A 95 11.55 -4.34 1.18
CA LYS A 95 11.84 -3.56 -0.03
C LYS A 95 12.46 -4.40 -1.15
N CYS A 96 13.40 -5.28 -0.81
CA CYS A 96 14.22 -6.01 -1.79
C CYS A 96 13.39 -6.83 -2.79
N PRO A 97 12.37 -7.61 -2.38
CA PRO A 97 11.55 -8.36 -3.33
C PRO A 97 10.73 -7.46 -4.26
N LEU A 98 10.34 -6.27 -3.80
CA LEU A 98 9.61 -5.29 -4.59
C LEU A 98 10.53 -4.47 -5.51
N ALA A 99 11.85 -4.48 -5.27
CA ALA A 99 12.82 -3.68 -6.01
C ALA A 99 12.93 -4.03 -7.49
N HIS A 100 12.89 -5.33 -7.82
CA HIS A 100 13.02 -5.78 -9.21
C HIS A 100 11.80 -5.50 -10.09
N LYS A 101 10.60 -5.30 -9.52
CA LYS A 101 9.35 -5.10 -10.29
C LYS A 101 8.70 -3.72 -10.14
N TYR A 102 8.88 -3.02 -9.01
CA TYR A 102 8.04 -1.86 -8.66
C TYR A 102 8.83 -0.59 -8.29
N LEU A 103 10.04 -0.70 -7.73
CA LEU A 103 10.74 0.46 -7.15
C LEU A 103 11.34 1.43 -8.19
N TYR A 104 11.68 0.98 -9.41
CA TYR A 104 12.26 1.88 -10.42
C TYR A 104 11.22 2.77 -11.13
N SER A 105 9.93 2.43 -11.07
CA SER A 105 8.91 3.11 -11.88
C SER A 105 7.80 3.81 -11.07
N HIS A 106 7.58 3.49 -9.80
CA HIS A 106 6.38 3.96 -9.08
C HIS A 106 6.61 4.50 -7.66
N GLY A 107 7.78 4.27 -7.07
CA GLY A 107 8.13 4.66 -5.70
C GLY A 107 7.23 4.02 -4.64
N VAL A 108 7.84 3.42 -3.61
CA VAL A 108 7.11 2.85 -2.48
C VAL A 108 7.89 3.18 -1.21
N SER A 109 7.24 3.86 -0.28
CA SER A 109 7.68 4.18 1.07
C SER A 109 7.19 3.09 2.02
N PHE A 110 8.03 2.72 2.98
CA PHE A 110 7.76 1.66 3.94
C PHE A 110 7.97 2.21 5.34
N HIS A 111 7.01 2.01 6.23
CA HIS A 111 7.06 2.42 7.62
C HIS A 111 6.79 1.20 8.50
N ASN A 112 7.63 0.98 9.51
CA ASN A 112 7.38 -0.06 10.48
C ASN A 112 6.32 0.40 11.49
N GLN A 113 5.41 -0.49 11.88
CA GLN A 113 4.39 -0.26 12.89
C GLN A 113 4.32 -1.49 13.83
N PRO A 114 3.80 -1.36 15.07
CA PRO A 114 3.78 -2.46 16.05
C PRO A 114 3.06 -3.74 15.61
N ALA A 115 2.24 -3.69 14.56
CA ALA A 115 1.42 -4.81 14.07
C ALA A 115 1.70 -5.19 12.60
N GLY A 116 2.76 -4.64 11.98
CA GLY A 116 3.10 -4.95 10.58
C GLY A 116 3.81 -3.81 9.86
N ILE A 117 3.96 -3.95 8.55
CA ILE A 117 4.60 -2.93 7.70
C ILE A 117 3.53 -2.16 6.95
N TYR A 118 3.62 -0.84 7.05
CA TYR A 118 2.78 0.11 6.33
C TYR A 118 3.51 0.55 5.06
N LEU A 119 2.82 0.49 3.93
CA LEU A 119 3.32 0.92 2.64
C LEU A 119 2.48 2.10 2.14
N SER A 120 3.16 3.16 1.70
CA SER A 120 2.59 4.32 1.03
C SER A 120 3.41 4.66 -0.21
N PRO A 121 2.85 5.28 -1.25
CA PRO A 121 3.65 5.82 -2.35
C PRO A 121 4.44 7.06 -1.91
N PRO A 122 5.44 7.50 -2.70
CA PRO A 122 6.15 8.75 -2.46
C PRO A 122 5.16 9.91 -2.64
N SER A 123 5.17 10.85 -1.70
CA SER A 123 4.47 12.11 -1.86
C SER A 123 4.91 12.75 -3.18
N LYS A 124 4.02 12.80 -4.18
CA LYS A 124 4.22 13.78 -5.25
C LYS A 124 4.10 15.12 -4.56
N VAL A 125 5.24 15.79 -4.37
CA VAL A 125 5.25 17.24 -4.17
C VAL A 125 4.44 17.78 -5.34
N LEU A 126 3.22 18.23 -5.06
CA LEU A 126 2.45 19.04 -5.98
C LEU A 126 3.31 20.29 -6.16
N LYS A 127 4.15 20.30 -7.21
CA LYS A 127 4.71 21.54 -7.71
C LYS A 127 3.51 22.32 -8.22
N SER A 128 3.07 23.27 -7.40
CA SER A 128 2.25 24.41 -7.80
C SER A 128 2.92 25.17 -8.93
#